data_AF-A0A4D6HAV0-F1
#
_entry.id   AF-A0A4D6HAV0-F1
#
_cell.length_a   1.000
_cell.length_b   1.000
_cell.length_c   1.000
_cell.angle_alpha   90.00
_cell.angle_beta   90.00
_cell.angle_gamma   90.00
#
_symmetry.space_group_name_H-M   'P 1'
#
loop_
_entity.id
_entity.type
_entity.pdbx_description
1 polymer ?
#
loop_
_entity_poly.entity_id
_entity_poly.type
_entity_poly.pdbx_seq_one_letter_code
_entity_poly.pdbx_strand_id
1 'polypeptide(L)'
;MTCPHLSYRTEAGGKSFDHERAYCAVMEAFCTPMQADVCNDRFAFDHRDHCEIFQEHEAEEYPVGETTRPPEVEVLKPDREG
;
A
#
# COMPACT_ATOMS: atom_id res chain seq x y z
N MET A 1 -5.12 11.48 5.01
CA MET A 1 -4.51 11.22 6.33
C MET A 1 -3.20 10.49 6.08
N THR A 2 -2.07 10.99 6.54
CA THR A 2 -0.76 10.35 6.29
C THR A 2 -0.75 8.88 6.70
N CYS A 3 -0.12 8.04 5.87
CA CYS A 3 0.04 6.61 6.09
C CYS A 3 0.62 6.31 7.49
N PRO A 4 0.04 5.35 8.25
CA PRO A 4 0.48 5.04 9.62
C PRO A 4 1.88 4.45 9.69
N HIS A 5 2.38 3.87 8.59
CA HIS A 5 3.72 3.28 8.50
C HIS A 5 4.78 4.26 8.00
N LEU A 6 4.42 5.53 7.74
CA LEU A 6 5.36 6.55 7.34
C LEU A 6 6.03 7.18 8.57
N SER A 7 7.36 7.16 8.58
CA SER A 7 8.18 7.88 9.53
C SER A 7 9.16 8.80 8.82
N TYR A 8 9.67 9.80 9.52
CA TYR A 8 10.73 10.66 9.02
C TYR A 8 11.99 10.43 9.85
N ARG A 9 13.13 10.21 9.17
CA ARG A 9 14.40 9.91 9.83
C ARG A 9 15.51 10.80 9.28
N THR A 10 16.40 11.22 10.17
CA THR A 10 17.61 11.98 9.83
C THR A 10 18.85 11.12 9.75
N GLU A 11 18.75 9.81 10.01
CA GLU A 11 19.90 8.91 10.00
C GLU A 11 19.52 7.47 9.62
N ALA A 12 20.48 6.74 9.07
CA ALA A 12 20.42 5.30 8.85
C ALA A 12 21.82 4.71 8.64
N GLY A 13 22.04 3.49 9.15
CA GLY A 13 23.29 2.75 8.91
C GLY A 13 24.55 3.50 9.36
N GLY A 14 24.47 4.27 10.45
CA GLY A 14 25.59 5.06 10.99
C GLY A 14 25.92 6.33 10.19
N LYS A 15 25.06 6.72 9.24
CA LYS A 15 25.19 7.97 8.47
C LYS A 15 23.99 8.88 8.77
N SER A 16 24.25 10.17 8.90
CA SER A 16 23.23 11.21 9.04
C SER A 16 22.95 11.91 7.70
N PHE A 17 21.78 12.54 7.62
CA PHE A 17 21.33 13.36 6.52
C PHE A 17 21.12 14.80 7.00
N ASP A 18 21.29 15.77 6.12
CA ASP A 18 21.07 17.19 6.44
C ASP A 18 19.59 17.52 6.69
N HIS A 19 18.69 16.69 6.16
CA HIS A 19 17.23 16.84 6.28
C HIS A 19 16.56 15.50 6.53
N GLU A 20 15.39 15.55 7.17
CA GLU A 20 14.53 14.40 7.38
C GLU A 20 14.09 13.77 6.06
N ARG A 21 14.15 12.42 5.99
CA ARG A 21 13.74 11.63 4.83
C ARG A 21 12.62 10.68 5.19
N ALA A 22 11.65 10.57 4.30
CA ALA A 22 10.53 9.64 4.40
C ALA A 22 11.02 8.18 4.42
N TYR A 23 10.60 7.42 5.43
CA TYR A 23 10.97 6.04 5.68
C TYR A 23 9.72 5.21 5.95
N CYS A 24 9.53 4.15 5.17
CA CYS A 24 8.44 3.21 5.32
C CYS A 24 8.86 2.09 6.30
N ALA A 25 8.10 1.94 7.38
CA ALA A 25 8.36 0.88 8.38
C ALA A 25 8.06 -0.53 7.84
N VAL A 26 7.14 -0.68 6.89
CA VAL A 26 6.77 -1.99 6.31
C VAL A 26 7.89 -2.54 5.42
N MET A 27 8.44 -1.71 4.52
CA MET A 27 9.57 -2.10 3.67
C MET A 27 10.93 -2.02 4.39
N GLU A 28 10.96 -1.44 5.59
CA GLU A 28 12.18 -1.07 6.31
C GLU A 28 13.18 -0.26 5.47
N ALA A 29 12.66 0.60 4.58
CA ALA A 29 13.47 1.36 3.63
C ALA A 29 12.97 2.80 3.45
N PHE A 30 13.87 3.67 2.94
CA PHE A 30 13.49 5.03 2.57
C PHE A 30 12.59 5.03 1.33
N CYS A 31 11.51 5.82 1.38
CA CYS A 31 10.58 5.98 0.28
C CYS A 31 11.26 6.71 -0.88
N THR A 32 10.91 6.33 -2.11
CA THR A 32 11.13 7.19 -3.28
C THR A 32 10.28 8.47 -3.16
N PRO A 33 10.59 9.54 -3.91
CA PRO A 33 9.77 10.76 -3.90
C PRO A 33 8.28 10.51 -4.19
N MET A 34 7.99 9.67 -5.19
CA MET A 34 6.61 9.31 -5.55
C MET A 34 5.91 8.55 -4.41
N GLN A 35 6.58 7.55 -3.81
CA GLN A 35 6.03 6.83 -2.66
C GLN A 35 5.82 7.74 -1.46
N ALA A 36 6.73 8.70 -1.23
CA ALA A 36 6.58 9.68 -0.16
C ALA A 36 5.36 10.57 -0.41
N ASP A 37 5.13 11.03 -1.65
CA ASP A 37 3.94 11.82 -1.97
C ASP A 37 2.64 11.02 -1.80
N VAL A 38 2.63 9.74 -2.20
CA VAL A 38 1.49 8.84 -1.98
C VAL A 38 1.24 8.60 -0.49
N CYS A 39 2.26 8.25 0.29
CA CYS A 39 2.12 8.00 1.73
C CYS A 39 1.74 9.26 2.54
N ASN A 40 2.02 10.45 2.01
CA ASN A 40 1.58 11.71 2.60
C ASN A 40 0.19 12.17 2.13
N ASP A 41 -0.48 11.40 1.27
CA ASP A 41 -1.74 11.76 0.61
C ASP A 41 -1.67 13.13 -0.10
N ARG A 42 -0.52 13.44 -0.71
CA ARG A 42 -0.34 14.69 -1.46
C ARG A 42 -1.00 14.57 -2.82
N PHE A 43 -1.40 15.70 -3.40
CA PHE A 43 -1.91 15.76 -4.78
C PHE A 43 -3.13 14.85 -5.04
N ALA A 44 -3.97 14.63 -4.03
CA ALA A 44 -5.12 13.71 -4.07
C ALA A 44 -4.74 12.22 -4.23
N PHE A 45 -3.49 11.86 -3.95
CA PHE A 45 -3.16 10.48 -3.64
C PHE A 45 -3.78 10.08 -2.29
N ASP A 46 -4.01 8.79 -2.16
CA ASP A 46 -4.49 8.13 -0.95
C ASP A 46 -3.61 6.88 -0.76
N HIS A 47 -2.90 6.81 0.35
CA HIS A 47 -2.05 5.67 0.69
C HIS A 47 -2.80 4.33 0.70
N ARG A 48 -4.09 4.31 1.02
CA ARG A 48 -4.90 3.09 1.04
C ARG A 48 -5.15 2.55 -0.36
N ASP A 49 -5.44 3.45 -1.30
CA ASP A 49 -5.85 3.07 -2.66
C ASP A 49 -4.69 3.09 -3.67
N HIS A 50 -3.61 3.82 -3.38
CA HIS A 50 -2.51 4.06 -4.33
C HIS A 50 -1.15 3.53 -3.87
N CYS A 51 -0.99 3.07 -2.62
CA CYS A 51 0.26 2.44 -2.16
C CYS A 51 0.14 0.92 -2.15
N GLU A 52 0.80 0.26 -3.09
CA GLU A 52 0.83 -1.21 -3.21
C GLU A 52 1.32 -1.88 -1.91
N ILE A 53 2.36 -1.32 -1.29
CA ILE A 53 2.95 -1.84 -0.05
C ILE A 53 1.95 -1.79 1.11
N PHE A 54 1.19 -0.70 1.21
CA PHE A 54 0.16 -0.56 2.25
C PHE A 54 -0.96 -1.58 2.01
N GLN A 55 -1.40 -1.72 0.77
CA GLN A 55 -2.43 -2.70 0.40
C GLN A 55 -1.99 -4.13 0.68
N GLU A 56 -0.76 -4.48 0.31
CA GLU A 56 -0.20 -5.81 0.59
C GLU A 56 -0.13 -6.08 2.09
N HIS A 57 0.37 -5.12 2.89
CA HIS A 57 0.44 -5.25 4.34
C HIS A 57 -0.93 -5.36 5.02
N GLU A 58 -1.95 -4.63 4.55
CA GLU A 58 -3.32 -4.74 5.07
C GLU A 58 -4.03 -6.01 4.55
N ALA A 59 -3.66 -6.51 3.37
CA ALA A 59 -4.23 -7.71 2.78
C ALA A 59 -3.70 -9.01 3.41
N GLU A 60 -2.63 -8.97 4.22
CA GLU A 60 -2.13 -10.14 4.97
C GLU A 60 -3.14 -10.73 5.98
N GLU A 61 -4.34 -10.14 6.11
CA GLU A 61 -5.46 -10.73 6.85
C GLU A 61 -6.16 -11.91 6.12
N TYR A 62 -5.81 -12.20 4.87
CA TYR A 62 -6.22 -13.46 4.22
C TYR A 62 -5.27 -14.60 4.60
N PRO A 63 -5.77 -15.73 5.15
CA PRO A 63 -4.91 -16.86 5.50
C PRO A 63 -4.18 -17.36 4.24
N VAL A 64 -2.85 -17.24 4.26
CA VAL A 64 -1.96 -17.78 3.24
C VAL A 64 -2.25 -19.28 3.08
N GLY A 65 -2.86 -19.65 1.96
CA GLY A 65 -3.32 -21.02 1.68
C GLY A 65 -4.69 -21.11 1.00
N GLU A 66 -5.47 -20.03 0.99
CA GLU A 66 -6.76 -20.02 0.30
C GLU A 66 -6.60 -19.61 -1.18
N THR A 67 -6.43 -20.61 -2.05
CA THR A 67 -6.52 -20.46 -3.52
C THR A 67 -7.95 -20.59 -4.03
N THR A 68 -8.95 -20.54 -3.13
CA THR A 68 -10.34 -20.69 -3.54
C THR A 68 -10.77 -19.43 -4.28
N ARG A 69 -11.23 -19.64 -5.51
CA ARG A 69 -11.99 -18.65 -6.27
C ARG A 69 -13.11 -18.14 -5.34
N PRO A 70 -13.31 -16.82 -5.18
CA PRO A 70 -14.44 -16.31 -4.42
C PRO A 70 -15.73 -16.96 -4.93
N PRO A 71 -16.67 -17.37 -4.04
CA PRO A 71 -17.90 -18.02 -4.47
C PRO A 71 -18.61 -17.12 -5.47
N GLU A 72 -18.85 -17.71 -6.65
CA GLU A 72 -19.41 -17.14 -7.88
C GLU A 72 -19.88 -15.68 -7.81
N VAL A 73 -19.24 -14.80 -8.57
CA VAL A 73 -20.01 -13.75 -9.26
C VAL A 73 -21.10 -14.48 -10.04
N GLU A 74 -22.37 -14.30 -9.66
CA GLU A 74 -23.48 -14.81 -10.45
C GLU A 74 -23.34 -14.23 -11.86
N VAL A 75 -22.91 -15.08 -12.79
CA VAL A 75 -22.88 -14.74 -14.20
C VAL A 75 -24.34 -14.62 -14.60
N LEU A 76 -24.85 -13.38 -14.66
CA LEU A 76 -26.12 -13.04 -15.30
C LEU A 76 -26.12 -13.70 -16.69
N LYS A 77 -26.80 -14.84 -16.82
CA LYS A 77 -27.02 -15.47 -18.11
C LYS A 77 -28.03 -14.59 -18.85
N PRO A 78 -27.72 -14.09 -20.05
CA PRO A 78 -28.72 -13.36 -20.82
C PRO A 78 -29.82 -14.33 -21.23
N ASP A 79 -31.07 -13.97 -20.94
CA ASP A 79 -32.26 -14.66 -21.44
C ASP A 79 -32.22 -14.69 -22.97
N ARG A 80 -31.98 -15.88 -23.53
CA ARG A 80 -32.32 -16.15 -24.93
C ARG A 80 -33.72 -16.74 -24.95
N GLU A 81 -34.71 -15.87 -25.12
CA GLU A 81 -36.03 -16.27 -25.60
C GLU A 81 -35.90 -16.80 -27.05
N GLY A 82 -36.68 -17.86 -27.32
CA GLY A 82 -36.55 -18.76 -28.48
C GLY A 82 -37.26 -18.32 -29.75
#